data_AF-A0A080WIQ3-F1
#
_entry.id   AF-A0A080WIQ3-F1
#
_cell.length_a   1.000
_cell.length_b   1.000
_cell.length_c   1.000
_cell.angle_alpha   90.00
_cell.angle_beta   90.00
_cell.angle_gamma   90.00
#
_symmetry.space_group_name_H-M   'P 1'
#
loop_
_entity.id
_entity.type
_entity.pdbx_description
1 polymer ?
#
loop_
_entity_poly.entity_id
_entity_poly.type
_entity_poly.pdbx_seq_one_letter_code
_entity_poly.pdbx_strand_id
1 'polypeptide(L)'
;MGKLIKNHWARLIILTAAIFQLAAGIHGFFWPKIFWDFLTKNLDSAVKPVPILQIINVLLGLLGLAWEWPLKPLAGTLFHRSIEIRLFILPLSALASALLYQGTNPAIYYLIGMAVYFWGYSEGETVCPEPWTLPRRRPIPIESKV
;
A
#
# COMPACT_ATOMS: atom_id res chain seq x y z
N MET A 1 -8.48 26.99 -7.13
CA MET A 1 -8.36 26.21 -5.88
C MET A 1 -7.55 24.96 -6.20
N GLY A 2 -6.42 24.74 -5.52
CA GLY A 2 -5.55 23.58 -5.80
C GLY A 2 -6.29 22.29 -5.47
N LYS A 3 -6.47 21.40 -6.44
CA LYS A 3 -7.02 20.06 -6.17
C LYS A 3 -6.00 19.29 -5.33
N LEU A 4 -6.39 18.85 -4.14
CA LEU A 4 -5.65 17.83 -3.38
C LEU A 4 -5.48 16.61 -4.29
N ILE A 5 -4.25 16.21 -4.56
CA ILE A 5 -3.96 15.00 -5.34
C ILE A 5 -4.04 13.81 -4.39
N LYS A 6 -5.22 13.19 -4.33
CA LYS A 6 -5.53 12.10 -3.40
C LYS A 6 -4.64 10.91 -3.66
N ASN A 7 -4.25 10.66 -4.90
CA ASN A 7 -3.29 9.61 -5.22
C ASN A 7 -1.95 9.80 -4.50
N HIS A 8 -1.41 11.01 -4.45
CA HIS A 8 -0.14 11.27 -3.75
C HIS A 8 -0.32 11.13 -2.23
N TRP A 9 -1.47 11.58 -1.72
CA TRP A 9 -1.79 11.43 -0.30
C TRP A 9 -1.93 9.96 0.10
N ALA A 10 -2.69 9.18 -0.67
CA ALA A 10 -2.83 7.73 -0.48
C ALA A 10 -1.45 7.04 -0.50
N ARG A 11 -0.57 7.41 -1.44
CA ARG A 11 0.80 6.89 -1.51
C ARG A 11 1.59 7.09 -0.23
N LEU A 12 1.55 8.28 0.33
CA LEU A 12 2.27 8.59 1.58
C LEU A 12 1.72 7.76 2.74
N ILE A 13 0.40 7.56 2.80
CA ILE A 13 -0.23 6.69 3.80
C ILE A 13 0.21 5.24 3.61
N ILE A 14 0.17 4.72 2.39
CA ILE A 14 0.56 3.33 2.09
C ILE A 14 2.05 3.11 2.31
N LEU A 15 2.92 4.07 2.01
CA LEU A 15 4.33 4.00 2.35
C LEU A 15 4.54 3.90 3.86
N THR A 16 3.82 4.72 4.62
CA THR A 16 3.86 4.65 6.08
C THR A 16 3.38 3.27 6.58
N ALA A 17 2.28 2.77 6.01
CA ALA A 17 1.75 1.43 6.31
C ALA A 17 2.78 0.34 6.00
N ALA A 18 3.48 0.41 4.87
CA ALA A 18 4.48 -0.56 4.45
C ALA A 18 5.72 -0.57 5.36
N ILE A 19 6.19 0.59 5.80
CA ILE A 19 7.27 0.68 6.80
C ILE A 19 6.84 0.01 8.10
N PHE A 20 5.63 0.33 8.58
CA PHE A 20 5.10 -0.25 9.81
C PHE A 20 4.87 -1.76 9.68
N GLN A 21 4.40 -2.25 8.52
CA GLN A 21 4.22 -3.67 8.27
C GLN A 21 5.55 -4.42 8.27
N LEU A 22 6.58 -3.85 7.64
CA LEU A 22 7.93 -4.40 7.65
C LEU A 22 8.47 -4.50 9.07
N ALA A 23 8.38 -3.41 9.83
CA ALA A 23 8.82 -3.37 11.23
C ALA A 23 8.04 -4.37 12.10
N ALA A 24 6.73 -4.47 11.92
CA ALA A 24 5.87 -5.43 12.62
C ALA A 24 6.25 -6.88 12.29
N GLY A 25 6.49 -7.19 11.01
CA GLY A 25 6.95 -8.51 10.57
C GLY A 25 8.27 -8.91 11.22
N ILE A 26 9.25 -7.99 11.24
CA ILE A 26 10.55 -8.20 11.91
C ILE A 26 10.36 -8.42 13.42
N HIS A 27 9.55 -7.59 14.08
CA HIS A 27 9.31 -7.70 15.51
C HIS A 27 8.56 -9.00 15.87
N GLY A 28 7.70 -9.48 14.98
CA GLY A 28 6.97 -10.74 15.13
C GLY A 28 7.86 -11.99 15.17
N PHE A 29 9.12 -11.93 14.70
CA PHE A 29 10.06 -13.06 14.87
C PHE A 29 10.49 -13.24 16.33
N PHE A 30 10.61 -12.13 17.07
CA PHE A 30 11.00 -12.15 18.48
C PHE A 30 9.82 -12.41 19.40
N TRP A 31 8.64 -11.87 19.07
CA TRP A 31 7.40 -12.08 19.81
C TRP A 31 6.30 -12.65 18.91
N PRO A 32 6.38 -13.96 18.59
CA PRO A 32 5.45 -14.64 17.70
C PRO A 32 4.05 -14.74 18.32
N LYS A 33 3.19 -13.77 18.00
CA LYS A 33 1.79 -13.74 18.46
C LYS A 33 0.80 -13.37 17.35
N ILE A 34 -0.26 -14.17 17.22
CA ILE A 34 -1.45 -13.82 16.43
C ILE A 34 -2.21 -12.71 17.15
N PHE A 35 -2.78 -11.76 16.40
CA PHE A 35 -3.60 -10.70 16.98
C PHE A 35 -4.81 -11.26 17.75
N TRP A 36 -5.50 -12.23 17.15
CA TRP A 36 -6.69 -12.90 17.69
C TRP A 36 -6.43 -14.00 18.72
N ASP A 37 -5.23 -14.06 19.27
CA ASP A 37 -4.81 -15.09 20.23
C ASP A 37 -5.63 -15.08 21.54
N PHE A 38 -6.34 -13.97 21.81
CA PHE A 38 -7.29 -13.86 22.93
C PHE A 38 -8.66 -14.52 22.65
N LEU A 39 -9.00 -14.74 21.38
CA LEU A 39 -10.29 -15.31 20.95
C LEU A 39 -10.14 -16.77 20.50
N THR A 40 -9.04 -17.13 19.84
CA THR A 40 -8.77 -18.50 19.38
C THR A 40 -7.27 -18.79 19.27
N LYS A 41 -6.89 -20.05 19.51
CA LYS A 41 -5.52 -20.56 19.35
C LYS A 41 -5.30 -21.30 18.03
N ASN A 42 -6.35 -21.49 17.21
CA ASN A 42 -6.28 -22.29 15.98
C ASN A 42 -5.32 -21.70 14.92
N LEU A 43 -4.99 -20.41 15.03
CA LEU A 43 -4.13 -19.70 14.08
C LEU A 43 -2.66 -19.64 14.53
N ASP A 44 -2.32 -20.12 15.72
CA ASP A 44 -0.96 -20.02 16.28
C ASP A 44 0.09 -20.68 15.37
N SER A 45 -0.29 -21.75 14.68
CA SER A 45 0.56 -22.48 13.72
C SER A 45 1.10 -21.59 12.59
N ALA A 46 0.44 -20.47 12.28
CA ALA A 46 0.89 -19.53 11.26
C ALA A 46 2.08 -18.66 11.71
N VAL A 47 2.34 -18.60 13.01
CA VAL A 47 3.30 -17.69 13.65
C VAL A 47 4.41 -18.44 14.40
N LYS A 48 4.10 -19.64 14.92
CA LYS A 48 5.02 -20.57 15.58
C LYS A 48 4.54 -22.03 15.37
N PRO A 49 5.43 -23.03 15.24
CA PRO A 49 6.89 -22.92 15.30
C PRO A 49 7.52 -22.35 14.02
N VAL A 50 6.80 -22.37 12.89
CA VAL A 50 7.28 -21.80 11.62
C VAL A 50 6.73 -20.37 11.48
N PRO A 51 7.58 -19.35 11.28
CA PRO A 51 7.16 -17.94 11.25
C PRO A 51 6.61 -17.53 9.87
N ILE A 52 5.58 -18.23 9.39
CA ILE A 52 5.01 -18.03 8.04
C ILE A 52 4.45 -16.61 7.92
N LEU A 53 3.67 -16.16 8.90
CA LEU A 53 3.00 -14.87 8.87
C LEU A 53 3.99 -13.69 8.95
N GLN A 54 5.08 -13.86 9.68
CA GLN A 54 6.15 -12.85 9.78
C GLN A 54 6.86 -12.70 8.44
N ILE A 55 7.20 -13.82 7.79
CA ILE A 55 7.81 -13.81 6.45
C ILE A 55 6.88 -13.12 5.46
N ILE A 56 5.59 -13.46 5.46
CA ILE A 56 4.59 -12.81 4.59
C ILE A 56 4.54 -11.30 4.84
N ASN A 57 4.50 -10.85 6.09
CA ASN A 57 4.46 -9.42 6.42
C ASN A 57 5.73 -8.68 6.00
N VAL A 58 6.91 -9.27 6.19
CA VAL A 58 8.18 -8.69 5.73
C VAL A 58 8.18 -8.57 4.21
N LEU A 59 7.80 -9.62 3.48
CA LEU A 59 7.77 -9.60 2.01
C LEU A 59 6.75 -8.58 1.48
N LEU A 60 5.53 -8.56 2.03
CA LEU A 60 4.50 -7.60 1.62
C LEU A 60 4.89 -6.15 1.97
N GLY A 61 5.52 -5.91 3.12
CA GLY A 61 6.06 -4.60 3.47
C GLY A 61 7.13 -4.13 2.48
N LEU A 62 8.09 -4.99 2.13
CA LEU A 62 9.12 -4.68 1.13
C LEU A 62 8.53 -4.43 -0.26
N LEU A 63 7.55 -5.25 -0.68
CA LEU A 63 6.85 -5.06 -1.95
C LEU A 63 6.07 -3.73 -1.96
N GLY A 64 5.38 -3.40 -0.88
CA GLY A 64 4.66 -2.14 -0.74
C GLY A 64 5.58 -0.92 -0.85
N LEU A 65 6.74 -0.97 -0.20
CA LEU A 65 7.78 0.07 -0.30
C LEU A 65 8.32 0.20 -1.74
N ALA A 66 8.68 -0.92 -2.36
CA ALA A 66 9.24 -0.94 -3.70
C ALA A 66 8.23 -0.44 -4.76
N TRP A 67 6.93 -0.71 -4.56
CA TRP A 67 5.87 -0.26 -5.45
C TRP A 67 5.57 1.22 -5.28
N GLU A 68 5.43 1.69 -4.03
CA GLU A 68 4.95 3.05 -3.78
C GLU A 68 6.01 4.13 -3.81
N TRP A 69 7.29 3.79 -3.56
CA TRP A 69 8.42 4.68 -3.80
C TRP A 69 9.00 4.57 -5.23
N PRO A 70 8.25 3.95 -6.16
CA PRO A 70 8.72 3.13 -7.28
C PRO A 70 10.23 3.20 -7.55
N LEU A 71 10.94 2.11 -7.26
CA LEU A 71 12.32 1.97 -7.72
C LEU A 71 12.38 2.12 -9.25
N LYS A 72 13.48 2.69 -9.79
CA LYS A 72 13.67 2.91 -11.24
C LYS A 72 13.20 1.77 -12.15
N PRO A 73 13.44 0.47 -11.87
CA PRO A 73 12.95 -0.61 -12.73
C PRO A 73 11.42 -0.82 -12.69
N LEU A 74 10.74 -0.39 -11.62
CA LEU A 74 9.28 -0.50 -11.45
C LEU A 74 8.55 0.77 -11.91
N ALA A 75 9.21 1.91 -11.89
CA ALA A 75 8.67 3.19 -12.35
C ALA A 75 8.18 3.10 -13.80
N GLY A 76 6.99 3.64 -14.07
CA GLY A 76 6.39 3.63 -15.40
C GLY A 76 5.83 2.29 -15.89
N THR A 77 5.93 1.19 -15.14
CA THR A 77 5.27 -0.08 -15.52
C THR A 77 3.74 0.02 -15.49
N LEU A 78 3.02 -0.91 -16.14
CA LEU A 78 1.54 -0.96 -16.09
C LEU A 78 1.04 -1.15 -14.65
N PHE A 79 1.69 -2.06 -13.91
CA PHE A 79 1.42 -2.30 -12.49
C PHE A 79 1.64 -1.06 -11.64
N HIS A 80 2.72 -0.31 -11.89
CA HIS A 80 2.96 0.94 -11.21
C HIS A 80 1.91 2.03 -11.51
N ARG A 81 1.31 2.04 -12.70
CA ARG A 81 0.35 3.09 -13.07
C ARG A 81 -1.11 2.80 -12.68
N SER A 82 -1.45 1.54 -12.42
CA SER A 82 -2.82 1.13 -12.12
C SER A 82 -3.18 1.32 -10.64
N ILE A 83 -4.23 2.09 -10.38
CA ILE A 83 -4.80 2.23 -9.03
C ILE A 83 -5.66 0.99 -8.70
N GLU A 84 -6.29 0.40 -9.71
CA GLU A 84 -7.13 -0.79 -9.60
C GLU A 84 -6.34 -1.97 -9.03
N ILE A 85 -5.14 -2.20 -9.56
CA ILE A 85 -4.26 -3.27 -9.07
C ILE A 85 -3.84 -3.01 -7.62
N ARG A 86 -3.61 -1.75 -7.23
CA ARG A 86 -3.33 -1.40 -5.82
C ARG A 86 -4.52 -1.73 -4.94
N LEU A 87 -5.72 -1.30 -5.34
CA LEU A 87 -6.95 -1.58 -4.60
C LEU A 87 -7.25 -3.08 -4.48
N PHE A 88 -6.75 -3.90 -5.40
CA PHE A 88 -6.84 -5.36 -5.31
C PHE A 88 -5.81 -5.98 -4.35
N ILE A 89 -4.57 -5.47 -4.31
CA ILE A 89 -3.47 -6.06 -3.54
C ILE A 89 -3.39 -5.53 -2.10
N LEU A 90 -3.72 -4.26 -1.87
CA LEU A 90 -3.68 -3.63 -0.54
C LEU A 90 -4.55 -4.36 0.50
N PRO A 91 -5.74 -4.90 0.17
CA PRO A 91 -6.51 -5.74 1.10
C PRO A 91 -5.73 -6.95 1.63
N LEU A 92 -4.88 -7.57 0.81
CA LEU A 92 -4.05 -8.70 1.23
C LEU A 92 -2.99 -8.26 2.25
N SER A 93 -2.39 -7.08 2.03
CA SER A 93 -1.42 -6.49 2.96
C SER A 93 -2.07 -6.07 4.27
N ALA A 94 -3.27 -5.50 4.20
CA ALA A 94 -4.08 -5.17 5.36
C ALA A 94 -4.45 -6.41 6.18
N LEU A 95 -4.91 -7.49 5.52
CA LEU A 95 -5.27 -8.74 6.17
C LEU A 95 -4.06 -9.41 6.83
N ALA A 96 -2.95 -9.55 6.10
CA ALA A 96 -1.72 -10.13 6.65
C ALA A 96 -1.21 -9.35 7.87
N SER A 97 -1.32 -8.03 7.83
CA SER A 97 -0.98 -7.15 8.96
C SER A 97 -1.94 -7.36 10.13
N ALA A 98 -3.26 -7.44 9.86
CA ALA A 98 -4.29 -7.59 10.89
C ALA A 98 -4.23 -8.92 11.65
N LEU A 99 -3.67 -9.97 11.02
CA LEU A 99 -3.47 -11.26 11.67
C LEU A 99 -2.27 -11.28 12.63
N LEU A 100 -1.26 -10.44 12.40
CA LEU A 100 -0.07 -10.37 13.23
C LEU A 100 -0.31 -9.38 14.38
N TYR A 101 0.03 -9.75 15.62
CA TYR A 101 -0.25 -8.91 16.79
C TYR A 101 0.37 -7.51 16.70
N GLN A 102 1.59 -7.41 16.17
CA GLN A 102 2.29 -6.13 15.98
C GLN A 102 1.80 -5.36 14.74
N GLY A 103 0.99 -5.99 13.88
CA GLY A 103 0.56 -5.46 12.58
C GLY A 103 -0.77 -4.71 12.60
N THR A 104 -1.39 -4.47 13.76
CA THR A 104 -2.68 -3.76 13.83
C THR A 104 -2.60 -2.33 13.28
N ASN A 105 -1.56 -1.58 13.62
CA ASN A 105 -1.35 -0.22 13.13
C ASN A 105 -1.23 -0.16 11.59
N PRO A 106 -0.32 -0.93 10.95
CA PRO A 106 -0.24 -0.92 9.49
C PRO A 106 -1.55 -1.38 8.83
N ALA A 107 -2.27 -2.34 9.40
CA ALA A 107 -3.57 -2.76 8.88
C ALA A 107 -4.57 -1.59 8.79
N ILE A 108 -4.67 -0.77 9.84
CA ILE A 108 -5.53 0.42 9.86
C ILE A 108 -5.07 1.43 8.81
N TYR A 109 -3.76 1.67 8.70
CA TYR A 109 -3.22 2.60 7.71
C TYR A 109 -3.47 2.13 6.27
N TYR A 110 -3.37 0.83 6.00
CA TYR A 110 -3.74 0.25 4.72
C TYR A 110 -5.21 0.51 4.38
N LEU A 111 -6.13 0.32 5.33
CA LEU A 111 -7.56 0.59 5.10
C LEU A 111 -7.83 2.06 4.80
N ILE A 112 -7.18 2.98 5.52
CA ILE A 112 -7.31 4.42 5.27
C ILE A 112 -6.73 4.77 3.89
N GLY A 113 -5.52 4.31 3.58
CA GLY A 113 -4.88 4.59 2.29
C GLY A 113 -5.66 4.00 1.11
N MET A 114 -6.27 2.81 1.29
CA MET A 114 -7.19 2.23 0.32
C MET A 114 -8.43 3.11 0.09
N ALA A 115 -9.06 3.62 1.17
CA ALA A 115 -10.20 4.51 1.05
C ALA A 115 -9.84 5.79 0.28
N VAL A 116 -8.66 6.37 0.54
CA VAL A 116 -8.16 7.54 -0.19
C VAL A 116 -7.84 7.21 -1.65
N TYR A 117 -7.24 6.04 -1.93
CA TYR A 117 -7.00 5.59 -3.31
C TYR A 117 -8.30 5.38 -4.07
N PHE A 118 -9.29 4.75 -3.43
CA PHE A 118 -10.61 4.56 -4.02
C PHE A 118 -11.29 5.89 -4.31
N TRP A 119 -11.16 6.87 -3.41
CA TRP A 119 -11.63 8.23 -3.66
C TRP A 119 -10.93 8.86 -4.87
N GLY A 120 -9.59 8.82 -4.94
CA GLY A 120 -8.83 9.32 -6.10
C GLY A 120 -9.24 8.63 -7.41
N TYR A 121 -9.44 7.31 -7.37
CA TYR A 121 -9.94 6.53 -8.51
C TYR A 121 -11.33 6.97 -8.96
N SER A 122 -12.26 7.18 -8.01
CA SER A 122 -13.63 7.59 -8.31
C SER A 122 -13.71 8.98 -8.98
N GLU A 123 -12.72 9.85 -8.74
CA GLU A 123 -12.61 11.15 -9.39
C GLU A 123 -11.79 11.13 -10.70
N GLY A 124 -11.33 9.96 -11.13
CA GLY A 124 -10.52 9.80 -12.35
C GLY A 124 -9.08 10.30 -12.22
N GLU A 125 -8.53 10.36 -11.00
CA GLU A 125 -7.11 10.67 -10.82
C GLU A 125 -6.24 9.53 -11.38
N THR A 126 -5.12 9.87 -12.02
CA THR A 126 -4.18 8.90 -12.59
C THR A 126 -2.83 8.98 -11.91
N VAL A 127 -2.10 7.86 -11.91
CA VAL A 127 -0.71 7.82 -11.45
C VAL A 127 0.20 8.10 -12.64
N CYS A 128 1.00 9.16 -12.54
CA CYS A 128 1.92 9.53 -13.61
C CYS A 128 3.02 8.47 -13.80
N PRO A 129 3.55 8.29 -15.03
CA PRO A 129 4.66 7.38 -15.28
C PRO A 129 5.92 7.77 -14.51
N GLU A 130 6.15 9.08 -14.40
CA GLU A 130 7.24 9.64 -13.62
C GLU A 130 6.78 9.76 -12.15
N PRO A 131 7.49 9.15 -11.20
CA PRO A 131 7.10 9.15 -9.79
C PRO A 131 6.97 10.57 -9.24
N TRP A 132 5.93 10.80 -8.42
CA TRP A 132 5.72 12.07 -7.70
C TRP A 132 5.50 13.30 -8.60
N THR A 133 5.13 13.08 -9.86
CA THR A 133 4.79 14.16 -10.79
C THR A 133 3.29 14.35 -10.96
N LEU A 134 2.91 15.57 -11.36
CA LEU A 134 1.52 15.93 -11.63
C LEU A 134 1.18 15.73 -13.11
N PRO A 135 -0.07 15.34 -13.43
CA PRO A 135 -0.53 15.31 -14.81
C PRO A 135 -0.39 16.69 -15.44
N ARG A 136 0.31 16.78 -16.57
CA ARG A 136 0.40 18.04 -17.31
C ARG A 136 -0.97 18.36 -17.92
N ARG A 137 -1.39 19.62 -17.78
CA ARG A 137 -2.59 20.13 -18.48
C ARG A 137 -2.36 19.94 -19.99
N ARG A 138 -3.33 19.39 -20.71
CA ARG A 138 -3.25 19.33 -22.17
C ARG A 138 -3.10 20.77 -22.71
N PRO A 139 -2.16 21.04 -23.63
CA PRO A 139 -2.09 22.34 -24.26
C PRO A 139 -3.40 22.60 -25.00
N ILE A 140 -3.91 23.84 -24.90
CA ILE A 140 -5.10 24.28 -25.62
C ILE A 140 -4.73 24.23 -27.11
N PRO A 141 -5.53 23.59 -27.98
CA PRO A 141 -5.31 23.67 -29.42
C PRO A 141 -5.37 25.15 -29.80
N ILE A 142 -4.27 25.68 -30.33
CA ILE A 142 -4.30 27.01 -30.94
C ILE A 142 -5.09 26.82 -32.23
N GLU A 143 -6.38 27.17 -32.21
CA GLU A 143 -7.14 27.34 -33.45
C GLU A 143 -6.37 28.36 -34.29
N SER A 144 -5.73 27.88 -35.36
CA SER A 144 -5.19 28.74 -36.38
C SER A 144 -6.36 29.48 -37.00
N LYS A 145 -6.58 30.72 -36.57
CA LYS A 145 -7.44 31.67 -37.28
C LYS A 145 -6.79 31.88 -38.65
N VAL A 146 -7.34 31.21 -39.66
CA VAL A 146 -7.13 31.50 -41.08
C VAL A 146 -8.26 32.41 -41.52
#